data_AF-A0A5C7WQK6-F1
#
_entry.id   AF-A0A5C7WQK6-F1
#
_cell.length_a   1.000
_cell.length_b   1.000
_cell.length_c   1.000
_cell.angle_alpha   90.00
_cell.angle_beta   90.00
_cell.angle_gamma   90.00
#
_symmetry.space_group_name_H-M   'P 1'
#
loop_
_entity.id
_entity.type
_entity.pdbx_description
1 polymer ?
#
loop_
_entity_poly.entity_id
_entity_poly.type
_entity_poly.pdbx_seq_one_letter_code
_entity_poly.pdbx_strand_id
1 'polypeptide(L)'
;MKCPKNITRDTHFDDELLDRIRSVVQPGDEIPTLSAKRPNVIASIDRDGIWVQTLRSESRCSGPQLVPAWMIAAAWRRLQQKGALSNAELLNDLNVKRSTFVMALLAQFPDVVVRSDRPVVIELIGATQR
;
A
#
# COMPACT_ATOMS: atom_id res chain seq x y z
N MET A 1 16.08 -20.52 -18.53
CA MET A 1 14.99 -20.50 -17.52
C MET A 1 15.49 -19.76 -16.29
N LYS A 2 14.96 -18.56 -15.98
CA LYS A 2 15.27 -17.89 -14.70
C LYS A 2 14.33 -18.46 -13.65
N CYS A 3 14.87 -19.13 -12.63
CA CYS A 3 14.10 -19.50 -11.46
C CYS A 3 13.43 -18.23 -10.88
N PRO A 4 12.15 -18.26 -10.49
CA PRO A 4 11.56 -17.14 -9.77
C PRO A 4 12.35 -17.01 -8.47
N LYS A 5 12.96 -15.83 -8.27
CA LYS A 5 13.61 -15.50 -7.01
C LYS A 5 12.58 -15.75 -5.92
N ASN A 6 12.90 -16.63 -4.97
CA ASN A 6 12.07 -16.87 -3.80
C ASN A 6 12.07 -15.55 -3.01
N ILE A 7 11.07 -14.70 -3.25
CA ILE A 7 10.89 -13.47 -2.49
C ILE A 7 10.43 -13.94 -1.13
N THR A 8 11.33 -13.93 -0.14
CA THR A 8 10.94 -14.06 1.26
C THR A 8 9.93 -12.95 1.52
N ARG A 9 8.65 -13.32 1.63
CA ARG A 9 7.58 -12.38 1.90
C ARG A 9 7.56 -12.19 3.40
N ASP A 10 8.01 -11.02 3.84
CA ASP A 10 7.99 -10.66 5.25
C ASP A 10 6.54 -10.76 5.76
N THR A 11 6.28 -11.71 6.65
CA THR A 11 4.93 -11.96 7.17
C THR A 11 4.45 -10.83 8.09
N HIS A 12 5.38 -10.04 8.60
CA HIS A 12 5.13 -8.94 9.52
C HIS A 12 5.81 -7.65 9.03
N PHE A 13 5.30 -6.51 9.46
CA PHE A 13 6.00 -5.23 9.36
C PHE A 13 7.24 -5.23 10.24
N ASP A 14 8.31 -4.60 9.74
CA ASP A 14 9.35 -4.08 10.62
C ASP A 14 8.81 -2.90 11.45
N ASP A 15 9.47 -2.61 12.56
CA ASP A 15 8.97 -1.60 13.50
C ASP A 15 8.97 -0.19 12.86
N GLU A 16 9.95 0.11 11.99
CA GLU A 16 10.04 1.41 11.30
C GLU A 16 8.85 1.67 10.37
N LEU A 17 8.50 0.70 9.52
CA LEU A 17 7.37 0.83 8.61
C LEU A 17 6.04 0.82 9.37
N LEU A 18 5.92 0.02 10.43
CA LEU A 18 4.72 -0.01 11.26
C LEU A 18 4.49 1.34 11.95
N ASP A 19 5.53 1.93 12.55
CA ASP A 19 5.44 3.24 13.21
C ASP A 19 5.12 4.33 12.20
N ARG A 20 5.73 4.28 11.00
CA ARG A 20 5.41 5.22 9.92
C ARG A 20 3.94 5.11 9.49
N ILE A 21 3.39 3.91 9.31
CA ILE A 21 1.97 3.71 8.99
C ILE A 21 1.10 4.31 10.10
N ARG A 22 1.39 4.01 11.37
CA ARG A 22 0.64 4.51 12.52
C ARG A 22 0.72 6.03 12.70
N SER A 23 1.76 6.66 12.17
CA SER A 23 1.90 8.12 12.21
C SER A 23 0.96 8.86 11.24
N VAL A 24 0.47 8.18 10.20
CA VAL A 24 -0.34 8.81 9.15
C VAL A 24 -1.79 8.34 9.14
N VAL A 25 -2.07 7.17 9.72
CA VAL A 25 -3.41 6.59 9.75
C VAL A 25 -3.67 5.80 11.03
N GLN A 26 -4.95 5.75 11.43
CA GLN A 26 -5.44 5.02 12.60
C GLN A 26 -6.74 4.25 12.27
N PRO A 27 -7.14 3.26 13.09
CA PRO A 27 -8.45 2.62 12.95
C PRO A 27 -9.59 3.64 12.95
N GLY A 28 -10.53 3.47 12.02
CA GLY A 28 -11.64 4.40 11.76
C GLY A 28 -11.38 5.38 10.62
N ASP A 29 -10.12 5.60 10.23
CA ASP A 29 -9.81 6.51 9.13
C ASP A 29 -10.31 5.96 7.78
N GLU A 30 -10.78 6.87 6.93
CA GLU A 30 -11.16 6.58 5.56
C GLU A 30 -10.08 7.07 4.58
N ILE A 31 -9.53 6.15 3.79
CA ILE A 31 -8.62 6.47 2.70
C ILE A 31 -9.31 6.25 1.35
N PRO A 32 -9.64 7.31 0.59
CA PRO A 32 -10.19 7.15 -0.75
C PRO A 32 -9.12 6.61 -1.71
N THR A 33 -9.51 5.66 -2.55
CA THR A 33 -8.66 5.23 -3.68
C THR A 33 -8.28 6.41 -4.56
N LEU A 34 -7.04 6.43 -5.06
CA LEU A 34 -6.51 7.61 -5.74
C LEU A 34 -7.28 8.01 -7.01
N SER A 35 -7.72 7.04 -7.83
CA SER A 35 -8.38 7.30 -9.11
C SER A 35 -9.90 7.46 -9.01
N ALA A 36 -10.59 6.48 -8.42
CA ALA A 36 -12.05 6.42 -8.39
C ALA A 36 -12.66 6.99 -7.10
N LYS A 37 -11.83 7.47 -6.16
CA LYS A 37 -12.23 8.01 -4.85
C LYS A 37 -13.17 7.11 -4.04
N ARG A 38 -13.14 5.80 -4.30
CA ARG A 38 -13.87 4.80 -3.52
C ARG A 38 -13.27 4.69 -2.12
N PRO A 39 -14.09 4.66 -1.05
CA PRO A 39 -13.62 4.64 0.32
C PRO A 39 -12.99 3.29 0.70
N ASN A 40 -11.95 3.36 1.52
CA ASN A 40 -11.36 2.24 2.24
C ASN A 40 -11.27 2.64 3.71
N VAL A 41 -12.02 1.99 4.59
CA VAL A 41 -12.00 2.30 6.03
C VAL A 41 -11.05 1.34 6.73
N ILE A 42 -10.14 1.88 7.53
CA ILE A 42 -9.20 1.09 8.32
C ILE A 42 -9.93 0.49 9.52
N ALA A 43 -10.00 -0.83 9.58
CA ALA A 43 -10.59 -1.54 10.71
C ALA A 43 -9.58 -1.78 11.84
N SER A 44 -8.37 -2.21 11.50
CA SER A 44 -7.26 -2.38 12.45
C SER A 44 -5.90 -2.37 11.75
N ILE A 45 -4.85 -2.10 12.51
CA ILE A 45 -3.45 -2.07 12.05
C ILE A 45 -2.64 -3.01 12.96
N ASP A 46 -2.29 -4.18 12.42
CA ASP A 46 -1.57 -5.23 13.14
C ASP A 46 -0.17 -5.42 12.54
N ARG A 47 0.69 -6.21 13.21
CA ARG A 47 2.01 -6.54 12.66
C ARG A 47 1.90 -7.28 11.34
N ASP A 48 0.86 -8.09 11.14
CA ASP A 48 0.68 -8.96 9.97
C ASP A 48 0.14 -8.22 8.74
N GLY A 49 -0.33 -6.99 8.93
CA GLY A 49 -0.96 -6.19 7.88
C GLY A 49 -2.05 -5.25 8.39
N ILE A 50 -2.82 -4.72 7.44
CA ILE A 50 -3.90 -3.77 7.72
C ILE A 50 -5.23 -4.39 7.30
N TRP A 51 -6.20 -4.39 8.21
CA TRP A 51 -7.55 -4.81 7.91
C TRP A 51 -8.35 -3.64 7.35
N VAL A 52 -8.90 -3.85 6.15
CA VAL A 52 -9.56 -2.78 5.40
C VAL A 52 -10.98 -3.17 5.05
N GLN A 53 -11.92 -2.34 5.47
CA GLN A 53 -13.31 -2.41 5.07
C GLN A 53 -13.51 -1.60 3.78
N THR A 54 -14.18 -2.22 2.80
CA THR A 54 -14.54 -1.60 1.52
C THR A 54 -16.05 -1.73 1.30
N LEU A 55 -16.63 -0.88 0.44
CA LEU A 55 -18.03 -1.03 0.02
C LEU A 55 -18.33 -2.44 -0.52
N ARG A 56 -17.35 -3.06 -1.20
CA ARG A 56 -17.49 -4.42 -1.75
C ARG A 56 -17.55 -5.48 -0.66
N SER A 57 -16.74 -5.37 0.38
CA SER A 57 -16.75 -6.34 1.48
C SER A 57 -17.96 -6.14 2.40
N GLU A 58 -18.43 -4.90 2.51
CA GLU A 58 -19.63 -4.55 3.27
C GLU A 58 -20.89 -5.12 2.60
N SER A 59 -21.07 -4.85 1.30
CA SER A 59 -22.17 -5.41 0.51
C SER A 59 -22.20 -6.94 0.45
N ARG A 60 -21.07 -7.60 0.75
CA ARG A 60 -20.96 -9.07 0.80
C ARG A 60 -21.04 -9.65 2.20
N CYS A 61 -21.21 -8.81 3.23
CA CYS A 61 -21.17 -9.21 4.64
C CYS A 61 -19.91 -10.04 4.99
N SER A 62 -18.80 -9.82 4.28
CA SER A 62 -17.56 -10.59 4.47
C SER A 62 -16.63 -9.98 5.52
N GLY A 63 -17.04 -8.86 6.12
CA GLY A 63 -16.24 -8.07 7.05
C GLY A 63 -14.98 -7.44 6.43
N PRO A 64 -14.16 -6.76 7.25
CA PRO A 64 -12.89 -6.20 6.82
C PRO A 64 -11.98 -7.27 6.26
N GLN A 65 -11.06 -6.87 5.41
CA GLN A 65 -10.21 -7.79 4.67
C GLN A 65 -8.75 -7.41 4.83
N LEU A 66 -7.92 -8.41 5.15
CA LEU A 66 -6.50 -8.21 5.35
C LEU A 66 -5.76 -7.80 4.06
N VAL A 67 -4.97 -6.75 4.16
CA VAL A 67 -3.87 -6.39 3.26
C VAL A 67 -2.59 -6.81 3.97
N PRO A 68 -1.96 -7.94 3.57
CA PRO A 68 -0.79 -8.47 4.27
C PRO A 68 0.40 -7.50 4.27
N ALA A 69 1.19 -7.53 5.35
CA ALA A 69 2.36 -6.66 5.54
C ALA A 69 3.33 -6.69 4.36
N TRP A 70 3.63 -7.88 3.82
CA TRP A 70 4.52 -8.03 2.66
C TRP A 70 4.11 -7.17 1.46
N MET A 71 2.80 -6.97 1.23
CA MET A 71 2.33 -6.18 0.07
C MET A 71 2.72 -4.72 0.22
N ILE A 72 2.57 -4.18 1.41
CA ILE A 72 2.87 -2.78 1.74
C ILE A 72 4.39 -2.60 1.84
N ALA A 73 5.10 -3.52 2.51
CA ALA A 73 6.55 -3.50 2.60
C ALA A 73 7.22 -3.60 1.22
N ALA A 74 6.75 -4.50 0.35
CA ALA A 74 7.28 -4.63 -1.01
C ALA A 74 7.04 -3.37 -1.84
N ALA A 75 5.86 -2.76 -1.72
CA ALA A 75 5.53 -1.51 -2.39
C ALA A 75 6.41 -0.35 -1.90
N TRP A 76 6.54 -0.19 -0.59
CA TRP A 76 7.35 0.85 0.03
C TRP A 76 8.83 0.72 -0.36
N ARG A 77 9.39 -0.49 -0.26
CA ARG A 77 10.76 -0.78 -0.68
C ARG A 77 10.97 -0.48 -2.16
N ARG A 78 10.00 -0.81 -3.02
CA ARG A 78 10.08 -0.52 -4.45
C ARG A 78 10.06 0.98 -4.73
N LEU A 79 9.19 1.72 -4.04
CA LEU A 79 9.10 3.18 -4.16
C LEU A 79 10.40 3.85 -3.74
N GLN A 80 11.00 3.43 -2.61
CA GLN A 80 12.31 3.93 -2.17
C GLN A 80 13.42 3.65 -3.19
N GLN A 81 13.45 2.46 -3.79
CA GLN A 81 14.49 2.08 -4.75
C GLN A 81 14.40 2.82 -6.09
N LYS A 82 13.19 3.09 -6.56
CA LYS A 82 12.95 3.69 -7.89
C LYS A 82 12.64 5.17 -7.86
N GLY A 83 12.26 5.72 -6.72
CA GLY A 83 11.71 7.07 -6.59
C GLY A 83 10.25 7.17 -7.05
N ALA A 84 9.79 6.36 -7.99
CA ALA A 84 8.40 6.35 -8.46
C ALA A 84 7.82 4.93 -8.54
N LEU A 85 6.51 4.83 -8.35
CA LEU A 85 5.77 3.57 -8.38
C LEU A 85 4.42 3.76 -9.05
N SER A 86 4.04 2.81 -9.91
CA SER A 86 2.71 2.79 -10.55
C SER A 86 1.86 1.64 -10.02
N ASN A 87 0.54 1.80 -10.11
CA ASN A 87 -0.39 0.72 -9.74
C ASN A 87 -0.20 -0.54 -10.62
N ALA A 88 0.10 -0.34 -11.91
CA ALA A 88 0.34 -1.43 -12.86
C ALA A 88 1.60 -2.24 -12.49
N GLU A 89 2.67 -1.56 -12.06
CA GLU A 89 3.89 -2.23 -11.59
C GLU A 89 3.62 -3.08 -10.34
N LEU A 90 2.85 -2.56 -9.38
CA LEU A 90 2.47 -3.33 -8.20
C LEU A 90 1.70 -4.61 -8.56
N LEU A 91 0.75 -4.52 -9.49
CA LEU A 91 -0.08 -5.65 -9.87
C LEU A 91 0.69 -6.67 -10.71
N ASN A 92 1.41 -6.21 -11.74
CA ASN A 92 1.99 -7.08 -12.76
C ASN A 92 3.38 -7.60 -12.37
N ASP A 93 4.20 -6.78 -11.70
CA ASP A 93 5.59 -7.13 -11.43
C ASP A 93 5.75 -7.69 -10.01
N LEU A 94 4.96 -7.18 -9.06
CA LEU A 94 5.04 -7.55 -7.63
C LEU A 94 3.89 -8.45 -7.16
N ASN A 95 2.91 -8.72 -8.02
CA ASN A 95 1.71 -9.53 -7.72
C ASN A 95 0.91 -9.04 -6.49
N VAL A 96 0.86 -7.73 -6.29
CA VAL A 96 0.11 -7.08 -5.21
C VAL A 96 -1.34 -6.88 -5.65
N LYS A 97 -2.20 -7.86 -5.34
CA LYS A 97 -3.62 -7.87 -5.76
C LYS A 97 -4.51 -6.79 -5.13
N ARG A 98 -4.04 -6.10 -4.10
CA ARG A 98 -4.70 -4.94 -3.46
C ARG A 98 -3.94 -3.64 -3.72
N SER A 99 -3.29 -3.54 -4.88
CA SER A 99 -2.45 -2.41 -5.27
C SER A 99 -3.14 -1.05 -5.13
N THR A 100 -4.46 -0.96 -5.34
CA THR A 100 -5.20 0.30 -5.24
C THR A 100 -5.21 0.87 -3.82
N PHE A 101 -5.46 0.02 -2.81
CA PHE A 101 -5.36 0.43 -1.41
C PHE A 101 -3.91 0.75 -1.03
N VAL A 102 -2.97 -0.10 -1.44
CA VAL A 102 -1.54 0.09 -1.12
C VAL A 102 -1.03 1.44 -1.65
N MET A 103 -1.39 1.81 -2.88
CA MET A 103 -1.03 3.12 -3.45
C MET A 103 -1.66 4.28 -2.66
N ALA A 104 -2.93 4.14 -2.24
CA ALA A 104 -3.64 5.16 -1.49
C ALA A 104 -3.07 5.35 -0.07
N LEU A 105 -2.66 4.25 0.57
CA LEU A 105 -1.97 4.25 1.87
C LEU A 105 -0.61 4.94 1.76
N LEU A 106 0.23 4.53 0.81
CA LEU A 106 1.56 5.12 0.65
C LEU A 106 1.49 6.62 0.34
N ALA A 107 0.45 7.06 -0.39
CA ALA A 107 0.20 8.48 -0.64
C ALA A 107 -0.17 9.30 0.61
N GLN A 108 -0.38 8.68 1.77
CA GLN A 108 -0.54 9.38 3.05
C GLN A 108 0.82 9.72 3.69
N PHE A 109 1.92 9.11 3.25
CA PHE A 109 3.24 9.41 3.79
C PHE A 109 3.65 10.84 3.38
N PRO A 110 4.26 11.62 4.30
CA PRO A 110 4.55 13.03 4.07
C PRO A 110 5.57 13.25 2.95
N ASP A 111 6.41 12.25 2.68
CA ASP A 111 7.41 12.23 1.63
C ASP A 111 6.90 11.59 0.33
N VAL A 112 5.60 11.29 0.19
CA VAL A 112 5.03 10.69 -1.02
C VAL A 112 3.99 11.62 -1.64
N VAL A 113 4.13 11.87 -2.94
CA VAL A 113 3.20 12.69 -3.72
C VAL A 113 2.54 11.87 -4.82
N VAL A 114 1.27 12.18 -5.11
CA VAL A 114 0.56 11.63 -6.27
C VAL A 114 0.96 12.44 -7.51
N ARG A 115 1.65 11.81 -8.46
CA ARG A 115 2.06 12.45 -9.72
C ARG A 115 0.99 12.37 -10.80
N SER A 116 0.21 11.29 -10.81
CA SER A 116 -0.90 11.11 -11.72
C SER A 116 -1.94 10.22 -11.08
N ASP A 117 -3.23 10.46 -11.38
CA ASP A 117 -4.35 9.62 -10.96
C ASP A 117 -4.84 8.70 -12.08
N ARG A 118 -4.41 8.92 -13.33
CA ARG A 118 -4.77 8.14 -14.54
C ARG A 118 -3.62 8.15 -15.57
N PRO A 119 -2.76 7.11 -15.61
CA PRO A 119 -2.68 6.00 -14.67
C PRO A 119 -2.19 6.46 -13.29
N VAL A 120 -2.56 5.74 -12.22
CA VAL A 120 -2.12 6.08 -10.86
C VAL A 120 -0.60 5.88 -10.72
N VAL A 121 0.09 6.97 -10.40
CA VAL A 121 1.55 7.01 -10.14
C VAL A 121 1.80 7.86 -8.88
N ILE A 122 2.60 7.32 -7.97
CA ILE A 122 3.12 8.03 -6.79
C ILE A 122 4.63 8.15 -6.89
N GLU A 123 5.18 9.18 -6.25
CA GLU A 123 6.62 9.47 -6.24
C GLU A 123 7.07 9.87 -4.83
N LEU A 124 8.28 9.48 -4.47
CA LEU A 124 8.95 9.84 -3.23
C LEU A 124 9.67 11.19 -3.42
N ILE A 125 9.20 12.23 -2.75
CA ILE A 125 9.86 13.53 -2.68
C ILE A 125 10.97 13.49 -1.65
N GLY A 126 12.15 13.99 -2.00
CA GLY A 126 13.33 13.92 -1.13
C GLY A 126 14.24 12.71 -1.36
N ALA A 127 13.97 11.87 -2.35
CA ALA A 127 14.94 10.90 -2.88
C ALA A 127 16.05 11.55 -3.73
N THR A 128 16.10 12.88 -3.80
CA THR A 128 17.22 13.60 -4.40
C THR A 128 18.36 13.69 -3.39
N GLN A 129 19.50 13.10 -3.77
CA GLN A 129 20.83 13.07 -3.15
C GLN A 129 21.13 11.88 -2.24
N ARG A 130 21.78 10.85 -2.80
CA ARG A 130 23.25 10.79 -2.91
C ARG A 130 23.68 9.94 -4.11
#